data_AF-A0A1R2BPN1-F1
#
_entry.id   AF-A0A1R2BPN1-F1
#
_cell.length_a   1.000
_cell.length_b   1.000
_cell.length_c   1.000
_cell.angle_alpha   90.00
_cell.angle_beta   90.00
_cell.angle_gamma   90.00
#
_symmetry.space_group_name_H-M   'P 1'
#
loop_
_entity.id
_entity.type
_entity.pdbx_description
1 polymer ?
#
loop_
_entity_poly.entity_id
_entity_poly.type
_entity_poly.pdbx_seq_one_letter_code
_entity_poly.pdbx_strand_id
1 'polypeptide(L)'
;MDEHKSAKSLDENENLLQALGINSPLISSFVFITGSLVLLDPVVLGNYINTIEYFYCFYYFGLDIHRTLKIFLRELRAQSQVPNFFHIFFNTNDGITTPKLYDEIGYHSNLVVLNIGWNITILIILLFLLLICSLFKKFFRILNSKFNTFIELFYYNAFLRYWLISYFEIGMSSIIAIKICVYHLTGQIVNISISCLFLTCQFFMAVLTISLVYKRNNISDNEQQVEFLKKYGTLFDEFYERGISDWLYYSIMILRKISLMVLSTVNAPQNIAICVSFTFSFGVIFI
;
A
#
# COMPACT_ATOMS: atom_id res chain seq x y z
N MET A 1 19.42 -3.40 36.61
CA MET A 1 18.45 -4.19 37.43
C MET A 1 17.00 -3.76 37.17
N ASP A 2 16.75 -2.62 36.52
CA ASP A 2 15.41 -2.12 36.20
C ASP A 2 14.79 -2.62 34.89
N GLU A 3 15.60 -2.97 33.88
CA GLU A 3 15.09 -3.55 32.61
C GLU A 3 14.38 -4.89 32.80
N HIS A 4 14.87 -5.72 33.73
CA HIS A 4 14.28 -7.02 34.02
C HIS A 4 12.93 -6.92 34.75
N LYS A 5 12.70 -5.85 35.52
CA LYS A 5 11.40 -5.56 36.14
C LYS A 5 10.41 -4.99 35.13
N SER A 6 10.88 -4.11 34.23
CA SER A 6 10.07 -3.54 33.15
C SER A 6 9.57 -4.62 32.18
N ALA A 7 10.45 -5.55 31.76
CA ALA A 7 10.08 -6.66 30.89
C ALA A 7 9.04 -7.60 31.53
N LYS A 8 9.16 -7.86 32.84
CA LYS A 8 8.23 -8.72 33.58
C LYS A 8 6.85 -8.09 33.75
N SER A 9 6.79 -6.78 34.03
CA SER A 9 5.52 -6.04 34.11
C SER A 9 4.82 -5.88 32.76
N LEU A 10 5.58 -5.89 31.66
CA LEU A 10 5.04 -5.82 30.30
C LEU A 10 4.41 -7.15 29.88
N ASP A 11 5.05 -8.29 30.18
CA ASP A 11 4.46 -9.62 29.97
C ASP A 11 3.19 -9.83 30.82
N GLU A 12 3.16 -9.34 32.06
CA GLU A 12 1.95 -9.39 32.90
C GLU A 12 0.78 -8.59 32.31
N ASN A 13 1.04 -7.42 31.75
CA ASN A 13 0.01 -6.60 31.09
C ASN A 13 -0.46 -7.20 29.75
N GLU A 14 0.42 -7.87 29.00
CA GLU A 14 0.08 -8.57 27.76
C GLU A 14 -0.81 -9.79 28.04
N ASN A 15 -0.48 -10.53 29.11
CA ASN A 15 -1.32 -11.61 29.63
C ASN A 15 -2.66 -11.11 30.18
N LEU A 16 -2.71 -9.94 30.80
CA LEU A 16 -3.94 -9.30 31.28
C LEU A 16 -4.85 -8.85 30.13
N LEU A 17 -4.30 -8.25 29.07
CA LEU A 17 -5.07 -7.85 27.88
C LEU A 17 -5.59 -9.05 27.10
N GLN A 18 -4.79 -10.12 26.97
CA GLN A 18 -5.26 -11.40 26.43
C GLN A 18 -6.32 -12.06 27.33
N ALA A 19 -6.15 -12.01 28.65
CA ALA A 19 -7.13 -12.56 29.60
C ALA A 19 -8.45 -11.77 29.63
N LEU A 20 -8.43 -10.48 29.30
CA LEU A 20 -9.62 -9.64 29.10
C LEU A 20 -10.32 -9.89 27.75
N GLY A 21 -9.81 -10.80 26.92
CA GLY A 21 -10.35 -11.09 25.58
C GLY A 21 -10.11 -9.97 24.56
N ILE A 22 -9.33 -8.95 24.92
CA ILE A 22 -8.97 -7.83 24.08
C ILE A 22 -7.73 -8.22 23.28
N ASN A 23 -7.93 -9.06 22.25
CA ASN A 23 -6.87 -9.39 21.31
C ASN A 23 -6.55 -8.14 20.49
N SER A 24 -5.29 -7.69 20.45
CA SER A 24 -4.89 -6.51 19.65
C SER A 24 -5.36 -6.54 18.17
N PRO A 25 -5.45 -7.72 17.51
CA PRO A 25 -6.06 -7.83 16.18
C PRO A 25 -7.55 -7.47 16.14
N LEU A 26 -8.30 -7.69 17.23
CA LEU A 26 -9.72 -7.30 17.31
C LEU A 26 -9.87 -5.78 17.42
N ILE A 27 -9.00 -5.10 18.18
CA ILE A 27 -9.04 -3.63 18.26
C ILE A 27 -8.66 -3.00 16.91
N SER A 28 -7.60 -3.46 16.27
CA SER A 28 -7.16 -2.91 14.98
C SER A 28 -8.19 -3.19 13.87
N SER A 29 -8.77 -4.38 13.85
CA SER A 29 -9.87 -4.73 12.93
C SER A 29 -11.11 -3.89 13.24
N PHE A 30 -11.42 -3.64 14.51
CA PHE A 30 -12.52 -2.77 14.89
C PHE A 30 -12.27 -1.32 14.45
N VAL A 31 -11.06 -0.77 14.64
CA VAL A 31 -10.69 0.57 14.15
C VAL A 31 -10.70 0.64 12.62
N PHE A 32 -10.25 -0.40 11.93
CA PHE A 32 -10.29 -0.46 10.47
C PHE A 32 -11.72 -0.56 9.95
N ILE A 33 -12.56 -1.41 10.54
CA ILE A 33 -13.98 -1.58 10.17
C ILE A 33 -14.80 -0.35 10.53
N THR A 34 -14.67 0.18 11.75
CA THR A 34 -15.38 1.40 12.17
C THR A 34 -14.86 2.62 11.40
N GLY A 35 -13.56 2.72 11.17
CA GLY A 35 -12.97 3.71 10.26
C GLY A 35 -13.59 3.59 8.87
N SER A 36 -13.60 2.41 8.27
CA SER A 36 -14.16 2.19 6.92
C SER A 36 -15.68 2.43 6.84
N LEU A 37 -16.43 2.10 7.90
CA LEU A 37 -17.88 2.30 7.99
C LEU A 37 -18.26 3.77 8.28
N VAL A 38 -17.42 4.51 9.00
CA VAL A 38 -17.60 5.95 9.21
C VAL A 38 -17.15 6.72 7.96
N LEU A 39 -16.13 6.20 7.26
CA LEU A 39 -15.52 6.77 6.07
C LEU A 39 -16.06 6.12 4.79
N LEU A 40 -17.37 5.91 4.63
CA LEU A 40 -18.01 5.31 3.44
C LEU A 40 -17.61 5.95 2.08
N ASP A 41 -16.76 6.97 2.09
CA ASP A 41 -16.05 7.53 0.96
C ASP A 41 -14.73 6.77 0.67
N PRO A 42 -14.61 6.11 -0.50
CA PRO A 42 -13.38 5.42 -0.93
C PRO A 42 -12.16 6.35 -1.06
N VAL A 43 -12.37 7.66 -1.21
CA VAL A 43 -11.31 8.69 -1.17
C VAL A 43 -10.65 8.69 0.20
N VAL A 44 -11.46 8.84 1.24
CA VAL A 44 -10.96 9.00 2.61
C VAL A 44 -10.35 7.68 3.10
N LEU A 45 -10.94 6.55 2.75
CA LEU A 45 -10.35 5.24 3.03
C LEU A 45 -8.99 5.06 2.34
N GLY A 46 -8.87 5.46 1.07
CA GLY A 46 -7.60 5.39 0.34
C GLY A 46 -6.52 6.27 0.97
N ASN A 47 -6.88 7.50 1.38
CA ASN A 47 -5.97 8.41 2.08
C ASN A 47 -5.57 7.90 3.47
N TYR A 48 -6.50 7.30 4.20
CA TYR A 48 -6.23 6.65 5.48
C TYR A 48 -5.22 5.51 5.35
N ILE A 49 -5.44 4.58 4.40
CA ILE A 49 -4.52 3.46 4.15
C ILE A 49 -3.15 4.00 3.76
N ASN A 50 -3.07 4.91 2.78
CA ASN A 50 -1.80 5.55 2.39
C ASN A 50 -1.07 6.22 3.57
N THR A 51 -1.82 6.83 4.48
CA THR A 51 -1.26 7.49 5.66
C THR A 51 -0.67 6.48 6.65
N ILE A 52 -1.38 5.38 6.91
CA ILE A 52 -0.88 4.28 7.75
C ILE A 52 0.40 3.68 7.19
N GLU A 53 0.51 3.58 5.86
CA GLU A 53 1.73 3.07 5.22
C GLU A 53 2.98 3.83 5.65
N TYR A 54 2.89 5.16 5.73
CA TYR A 54 4.01 5.96 6.19
C TYR A 54 4.32 5.78 7.68
N PHE A 55 3.31 5.47 8.51
CA PHE A 55 3.53 5.24 9.93
C PHE A 55 4.28 3.93 10.21
N TYR A 56 3.97 2.84 9.49
CA TYR A 56 4.77 1.62 9.66
C TYR A 56 6.10 1.68 8.86
N CYS A 57 6.29 2.62 7.94
CA CYS A 57 7.62 2.84 7.34
C CYS A 57 8.71 3.15 8.38
N PHE A 58 8.33 3.71 9.54
CA PHE A 58 9.27 3.95 10.64
C PHE A 58 9.95 2.66 11.16
N TYR A 59 9.34 1.48 10.97
CA TYR A 59 9.96 0.22 11.34
C TYR A 59 11.21 -0.09 10.53
N TYR A 60 11.24 0.17 9.23
CA TYR A 60 12.38 -0.19 8.38
C TYR A 60 13.66 0.57 8.75
N PHE A 61 13.51 1.71 9.43
CA PHE A 61 14.64 2.51 9.87
C PHE A 61 15.17 2.04 11.23
N GLY A 62 14.55 1.05 11.88
CA GLY A 62 15.01 0.51 13.16
C GLY A 62 14.85 1.48 14.33
N LEU A 63 13.88 2.39 14.24
CA LEU A 63 13.56 3.31 15.32
C LEU A 63 13.13 2.51 16.56
N ASP A 64 13.66 2.91 17.72
CA ASP A 64 13.31 2.27 18.98
C ASP A 64 11.94 2.78 19.47
N ILE A 65 10.91 2.23 18.85
CA ILE A 65 9.52 2.50 19.17
C ILE A 65 9.07 1.55 20.28
N HIS A 66 8.29 2.05 21.24
CA HIS A 66 7.71 1.22 22.30
C HIS A 66 6.95 0.01 21.74
N ARG A 67 7.16 -1.19 22.29
CA ARG A 67 6.61 -2.48 21.80
C ARG A 67 5.11 -2.44 21.52
N THR A 68 4.32 -1.80 22.38
CA THR A 68 2.86 -1.67 22.18
C THR A 68 2.52 -0.88 20.92
N LEU A 69 3.24 0.19 20.63
CA LEU A 69 3.06 0.97 19.41
C LEU A 69 3.57 0.18 18.18
N LYS A 70 4.56 -0.70 18.36
CA LYS A 70 4.98 -1.73 17.39
C LYS A 70 3.86 -2.64 16.95
N ILE A 71 3.23 -3.27 17.91
CA ILE A 71 2.12 -4.17 17.66
C ILE A 71 0.96 -3.39 17.02
N PHE A 72 0.56 -2.25 17.61
CA PHE A 72 -0.54 -1.44 17.07
C PHE A 72 -0.35 -1.04 15.60
N LEU A 73 0.81 -0.48 15.24
CA LEU A 73 1.08 -0.06 13.85
C LEU A 73 1.16 -1.24 12.88
N ARG A 74 1.68 -2.40 13.32
CA ARG A 74 1.68 -3.63 12.52
C ARG A 74 0.25 -4.11 12.25
N GLU A 75 -0.60 -4.09 13.27
CA GLU A 75 -1.98 -4.57 13.16
C GLU A 75 -2.89 -3.63 12.34
N LEU A 76 -2.47 -2.37 12.11
CA LEU A 76 -3.10 -1.45 11.17
C LEU A 76 -2.79 -1.76 9.70
N ARG A 77 -1.81 -2.63 9.42
CA ARG A 77 -1.51 -3.05 8.04
C ARG A 77 -2.68 -3.87 7.52
N ALA A 78 -3.21 -3.51 6.36
CA ALA A 78 -4.28 -4.28 5.72
C ALA A 78 -3.89 -5.76 5.47
N GLN A 79 -2.58 -6.05 5.36
CA GLN A 79 -2.02 -7.40 5.29
C GLN A 79 -2.38 -8.31 6.46
N SER A 80 -2.47 -7.77 7.69
CA SER A 80 -2.76 -8.60 8.87
C SER A 80 -4.24 -8.98 8.97
N GLN A 81 -5.11 -8.36 8.16
CA GLN A 81 -6.57 -8.48 8.31
C GLN A 81 -7.23 -9.33 7.22
N VAL A 82 -6.57 -9.54 6.07
CA VAL A 82 -7.15 -10.27 4.93
C VAL A 82 -6.37 -11.56 4.67
N PRO A 83 -7.04 -12.72 4.56
CA PRO A 83 -6.36 -13.97 4.29
C PRO A 83 -5.67 -13.94 2.92
N ASN A 84 -4.43 -14.39 2.88
CA ASN A 84 -3.67 -14.52 1.64
C ASN A 84 -3.92 -15.90 1.01
N PHE A 85 -4.68 -15.92 -0.10
CA PHE A 85 -5.00 -17.15 -0.85
C PHE A 85 -3.77 -17.87 -1.40
N PHE A 86 -2.63 -17.19 -1.55
CA PHE A 86 -1.42 -17.80 -2.10
C PHE A 86 -0.75 -18.78 -1.12
N HIS A 87 -1.08 -18.76 0.17
CA HIS A 87 -0.63 -19.80 1.11
C HIS A 87 -1.20 -21.19 0.77
N ILE A 88 -2.25 -21.28 -0.05
CA ILE A 88 -2.77 -22.56 -0.53
C ILE A 88 -1.83 -23.18 -1.58
N PHE A 89 -1.16 -22.34 -2.37
CA PHE A 89 -0.35 -22.77 -3.51
C PHE A 89 1.15 -22.77 -3.22
N PHE A 90 1.60 -21.95 -2.28
CA PHE A 90 3.01 -21.76 -1.95
C PHE A 90 3.23 -21.96 -0.45
N ASN A 91 4.28 -22.74 -0.11
CA ASN A 91 4.66 -22.94 1.28
C ASN A 91 5.72 -21.90 1.68
N THR A 92 5.65 -21.40 2.92
CA THR A 92 6.69 -20.51 3.46
C THR A 92 8.08 -21.17 3.47
N ASN A 93 8.11 -22.51 3.54
CA ASN A 93 9.34 -23.31 3.51
C ASN A 93 10.04 -23.33 2.14
N ASP A 94 9.37 -22.88 1.08
CA ASP A 94 9.97 -22.77 -0.26
C ASP A 94 10.88 -21.51 -0.38
N GLY A 95 10.80 -20.64 0.62
CA GLY A 95 11.52 -19.38 0.74
C GLY A 95 12.64 -19.41 1.77
N ILE A 96 13.33 -18.27 1.87
CA ILE A 96 14.29 -17.99 2.95
C ILE A 96 13.61 -17.04 3.92
N THR A 97 13.76 -17.30 5.21
CA THR A 97 13.26 -16.42 6.26
C THR A 97 13.99 -15.08 6.21
N THR A 98 13.25 -13.99 6.37
CA THR A 98 13.86 -12.66 6.33
C THR A 98 14.54 -12.33 7.67
N PRO A 99 15.47 -11.36 7.68
CA PRO A 99 16.00 -10.79 8.92
C PRO A 99 14.89 -10.33 9.85
N LYS A 100 15.12 -10.46 11.17
CA LYS A 100 14.18 -10.10 12.24
C LYS A 100 13.46 -8.76 12.04
N LEU A 101 14.18 -7.75 11.53
CA LEU A 101 13.62 -6.44 11.22
C LEU A 101 12.45 -6.50 10.22
N TYR A 102 12.56 -7.27 9.14
CA TYR A 102 11.52 -7.39 8.11
C TYR A 102 10.41 -8.36 8.55
N ASP A 103 10.79 -9.40 9.27
CA ASP A 103 9.86 -10.39 9.84
C ASP A 103 8.90 -9.76 10.85
N GLU A 104 9.40 -8.91 11.76
CA GLU A 104 8.59 -8.18 12.74
C GLU A 104 7.54 -7.27 12.09
N ILE A 105 7.81 -6.77 10.88
CA ILE A 105 6.90 -5.89 10.15
C ILE A 105 5.83 -6.73 9.45
N GLY A 106 6.15 -7.95 9.01
CA GLY A 106 5.22 -8.89 8.35
C GLY A 106 5.71 -9.46 7.03
N TYR A 107 6.99 -9.28 6.68
CA TYR A 107 7.60 -9.95 5.51
C TYR A 107 8.30 -11.22 5.96
N HIS A 108 7.56 -12.27 6.25
CA HIS A 108 8.10 -13.48 6.88
C HIS A 108 9.08 -14.28 6.00
N SER A 109 9.00 -14.12 4.68
CA SER A 109 9.85 -14.83 3.73
C SER A 109 10.33 -13.92 2.60
N ASN A 110 11.33 -14.36 1.84
CA ASN A 110 11.76 -13.67 0.63
C ASN A 110 10.83 -13.90 -0.59
N LEU A 111 9.74 -14.67 -0.43
CA LEU A 111 8.81 -14.96 -1.52
C LEU A 111 7.85 -13.79 -1.72
N VAL A 112 7.99 -13.10 -2.86
CA VAL A 112 7.24 -11.87 -3.15
C VAL A 112 5.74 -12.12 -3.10
N VAL A 113 5.28 -13.22 -3.73
CA VAL A 113 3.86 -13.59 -3.85
C VAL A 113 3.22 -13.84 -2.48
N LEU A 114 3.96 -14.41 -1.52
CA LEU A 114 3.45 -14.60 -0.16
C LEU A 114 3.34 -13.28 0.61
N ASN A 115 4.30 -12.38 0.43
CA ASN A 115 4.29 -11.09 1.11
C ASN A 115 3.22 -10.13 0.55
N ILE A 116 3.00 -10.13 -0.77
CA ILE A 116 2.03 -9.22 -1.43
C ILE A 116 0.73 -9.91 -1.78
N GLY A 117 0.50 -11.13 -1.30
CA GLY A 117 -0.63 -11.94 -1.74
C GLY A 117 -1.99 -11.30 -1.45
N TRP A 118 -2.11 -10.50 -0.39
CA TRP A 118 -3.30 -9.68 -0.16
C TRP A 118 -3.50 -8.62 -1.26
N ASN A 119 -2.44 -7.94 -1.70
CA ASN A 119 -2.51 -6.95 -2.78
C ASN A 119 -2.99 -7.65 -4.05
N ILE A 120 -2.40 -8.80 -4.39
CA ILE A 120 -2.79 -9.57 -5.56
C ILE A 120 -4.25 -10.04 -5.43
N THR A 121 -4.67 -10.49 -4.26
CA THR A 121 -6.05 -10.89 -3.98
C THR A 121 -7.04 -9.76 -4.23
N ILE A 122 -6.76 -8.56 -3.71
CA ILE A 122 -7.61 -7.38 -3.96
C ILE A 122 -7.65 -7.06 -5.45
N LEU A 123 -6.52 -7.11 -6.15
CA LEU A 123 -6.48 -6.88 -7.60
C LEU A 123 -7.37 -7.88 -8.36
N ILE A 124 -7.31 -9.16 -7.99
CA ILE A 124 -8.15 -10.22 -8.57
C ILE A 124 -9.63 -9.94 -8.27
N ILE A 125 -9.98 -9.56 -7.05
CA ILE A 125 -11.37 -9.20 -6.68
C ILE A 125 -11.84 -8.01 -7.51
N LEU A 126 -11.02 -6.97 -7.67
CA LEU A 126 -11.36 -5.80 -8.47
C LEU A 126 -11.58 -6.18 -9.95
N LEU A 127 -10.69 -7.00 -10.52
CA LEU A 127 -10.83 -7.51 -11.89
C LEU A 127 -12.09 -8.37 -12.06
N PHE A 128 -12.40 -9.21 -11.07
CA PHE A 128 -13.58 -10.05 -11.07
C PHE A 128 -14.87 -9.24 -10.98
N LEU A 129 -14.92 -8.21 -10.12
CA LEU A 129 -16.04 -7.28 -10.03
C LEU A 129 -16.26 -6.56 -11.37
N LEU A 130 -15.18 -6.08 -12.00
CA LEU A 130 -15.26 -5.46 -13.32
C LEU A 130 -15.82 -6.41 -14.38
N LEU A 131 -15.34 -7.66 -14.40
CA LEU A 131 -15.80 -8.71 -15.31
C LEU A 131 -17.29 -9.01 -15.10
N ILE A 132 -17.71 -9.22 -13.84
CA ILE A 132 -19.10 -9.42 -13.46
C ILE A 132 -19.94 -8.25 -13.95
N CYS A 133 -19.61 -7.01 -13.60
CA CYS A 133 -20.38 -5.84 -14.01
C CYS A 133 -20.50 -5.75 -15.55
N SER A 134 -19.43 -6.06 -16.28
CA SER A 134 -19.42 -6.08 -17.74
C SER A 134 -20.32 -7.16 -18.34
N LEU A 135 -20.37 -8.35 -17.72
CA LEU A 135 -21.26 -9.44 -18.14
C LEU A 135 -22.72 -9.14 -17.78
N PHE A 136 -23.00 -8.76 -16.52
CA PHE A 136 -24.35 -8.46 -16.03
C PHE A 136 -25.00 -7.30 -16.78
N LYS A 137 -24.20 -6.31 -17.23
CA LYS A 137 -24.67 -5.24 -18.12
C LYS A 137 -25.34 -5.77 -19.39
N LYS A 138 -24.83 -6.86 -19.98
CA LYS A 138 -25.40 -7.47 -21.20
C LYS A 138 -26.73 -8.17 -20.92
N PHE A 139 -26.89 -8.76 -19.74
CA PHE A 139 -28.10 -9.48 -19.35
C PHE A 139 -29.20 -8.57 -18.83
N PHE A 140 -28.87 -7.53 -18.06
CA PHE A 140 -29.83 -6.65 -17.38
C PHE A 140 -29.90 -5.29 -18.05
N ARG A 141 -30.63 -5.20 -19.16
CA ARG A 141 -30.78 -3.96 -19.97
C ARG A 141 -31.31 -2.76 -19.18
N ILE A 142 -32.13 -3.00 -18.15
CA ILE A 142 -32.72 -1.97 -17.26
C ILE A 142 -31.64 -1.32 -16.38
N LEU A 143 -30.64 -2.10 -15.95
CA LEU A 143 -29.55 -1.61 -15.09
C LEU A 143 -28.32 -1.18 -15.90
N ASN A 144 -28.39 -1.22 -17.23
CA ASN A 144 -27.29 -0.92 -18.13
C ASN A 144 -26.67 0.46 -17.87
N SER A 145 -27.49 1.49 -17.60
CA SER A 145 -27.00 2.83 -17.26
C SER A 145 -26.20 2.85 -15.93
N LYS A 146 -26.68 2.13 -14.91
CA LYS A 146 -25.96 2.01 -13.62
C LYS A 146 -24.66 1.23 -13.77
N PHE A 147 -24.67 0.13 -14.52
CA PHE A 147 -23.46 -0.64 -14.80
C PHE A 147 -22.46 0.15 -15.64
N ASN A 148 -22.90 0.95 -16.63
CA ASN A 148 -22.00 1.84 -17.38
C ASN A 148 -21.34 2.87 -16.48
N THR A 149 -22.13 3.53 -15.63
CA THR A 149 -21.61 4.51 -14.69
C THR A 149 -20.60 3.87 -13.74
N PHE A 150 -20.92 2.69 -13.19
CA PHE A 150 -20.02 1.94 -12.34
C PHE A 150 -18.74 1.54 -13.07
N ILE A 151 -18.83 0.98 -14.28
CA ILE A 151 -17.66 0.57 -15.08
C ILE A 151 -16.79 1.77 -15.44
N GLU A 152 -17.36 2.89 -15.88
CA GLU A 152 -16.62 4.11 -16.22
C GLU A 152 -15.85 4.63 -15.00
N LEU A 153 -16.50 4.72 -13.84
CA LEU A 153 -15.83 5.07 -12.59
C LEU A 153 -14.76 4.04 -12.24
N PHE A 154 -15.07 2.75 -12.28
CA PHE A 154 -14.18 1.70 -11.80
C PHE A 154 -12.91 1.53 -12.66
N TYR A 155 -13.01 1.65 -13.98
CA TYR A 155 -11.93 1.26 -14.90
C TYR A 155 -10.64 2.05 -14.72
N TYR A 156 -10.74 3.34 -14.43
CA TYR A 156 -9.56 4.19 -14.22
C TYR A 156 -9.38 4.50 -12.74
N ASN A 157 -10.46 4.79 -12.02
CA ASN A 157 -10.35 5.30 -10.65
C ASN A 157 -9.95 4.21 -9.64
N ALA A 158 -10.55 3.03 -9.73
CA ALA A 158 -10.26 1.96 -8.77
C ALA A 158 -8.84 1.41 -8.98
N PHE A 159 -8.40 1.24 -10.23
CA PHE A 159 -7.06 0.72 -10.52
C PHE A 159 -5.95 1.68 -10.14
N LEU A 160 -6.10 2.98 -10.45
CA LEU A 160 -5.10 3.98 -10.07
C LEU A 160 -4.98 4.09 -8.55
N ARG A 161 -6.10 4.12 -7.83
CA ARG A 161 -6.11 4.11 -6.35
C ARG A 161 -5.48 2.85 -5.77
N TYR A 162 -5.90 1.68 -6.25
CA TYR A 162 -5.34 0.40 -5.82
C TYR A 162 -3.82 0.40 -6.00
N TRP A 163 -3.34 0.88 -7.14
CA TRP A 163 -1.93 0.91 -7.44
C TRP A 163 -1.18 1.88 -6.52
N LEU A 164 -1.72 3.07 -6.28
CA LEU A 164 -1.13 4.05 -5.36
C LEU A 164 -1.01 3.50 -3.95
N ILE A 165 -2.06 2.85 -3.46
CA ILE A 165 -2.10 2.20 -2.15
C ILE A 165 -1.09 1.05 -2.10
N SER A 166 -1.09 0.14 -3.07
CA SER A 166 -0.21 -1.04 -3.08
C SER A 166 1.25 -0.76 -3.43
N TYR A 167 1.58 0.47 -3.86
CA TYR A 167 2.89 0.81 -4.39
C TYR A 167 4.04 0.49 -3.43
N PHE A 168 3.94 0.91 -2.18
CA PHE A 168 5.03 0.74 -1.23
C PHE A 168 5.22 -0.74 -0.87
N GLU A 169 4.14 -1.44 -0.55
CA GLU A 169 4.15 -2.86 -0.19
C GLU A 169 4.70 -3.77 -1.29
N ILE A 170 4.23 -3.58 -2.52
CA ILE A 170 4.71 -4.36 -3.67
C ILE A 170 6.20 -4.08 -3.93
N GLY A 171 6.63 -2.83 -3.77
CA GLY A 171 8.00 -2.42 -4.06
C GLY A 171 8.97 -2.94 -3.01
N MET A 172 8.64 -2.77 -1.72
CA MET A 172 9.42 -3.31 -0.60
C MET A 172 9.54 -4.82 -0.68
N SER A 173 8.44 -5.54 -0.92
CA SER A 173 8.48 -6.99 -1.07
C SER A 173 9.37 -7.44 -2.23
N SER A 174 9.29 -6.76 -3.38
CA SER A 174 10.12 -7.06 -4.54
C SER A 174 11.61 -6.79 -4.27
N ILE A 175 11.93 -5.72 -3.55
CA ILE A 175 13.29 -5.39 -3.12
C ILE A 175 13.83 -6.46 -2.16
N ILE A 176 13.03 -6.87 -1.16
CA ILE A 176 13.39 -7.92 -0.19
C ILE A 176 13.66 -9.24 -0.91
N ALA A 177 12.77 -9.61 -1.85
CA ALA A 177 12.89 -10.81 -2.66
C ALA A 177 14.20 -10.84 -3.46
N ILE A 178 14.60 -9.71 -4.07
CA ILE A 178 15.86 -9.60 -4.81
C ILE A 178 17.07 -9.63 -3.86
N LYS A 179 17.01 -8.91 -2.74
CA LYS A 179 18.14 -8.76 -1.78
C LYS A 179 18.49 -10.07 -1.07
N ILE A 180 17.50 -10.91 -0.77
CA ILE A 180 17.65 -12.15 0.01
C ILE A 180 17.61 -13.38 -0.90
N CYS A 181 17.71 -13.21 -2.22
CA CYS A 181 17.56 -14.34 -3.13
C CYS A 181 18.76 -15.29 -3.14
N VAL A 182 18.49 -16.59 -3.34
CA VAL A 182 19.50 -17.60 -3.68
C VAL A 182 19.30 -18.06 -5.12
N TYR A 183 20.20 -17.62 -5.99
CA TYR A 183 20.09 -17.74 -7.45
C TYR A 183 20.18 -19.17 -8.00
N HIS A 184 20.51 -20.17 -7.18
CA HIS A 184 20.68 -21.55 -7.63
C HIS A 184 19.38 -22.38 -7.63
N LEU A 185 18.30 -21.89 -7.00
CA LEU A 185 17.04 -22.61 -6.93
C LEU A 185 16.04 -22.09 -7.97
N THR A 186 15.44 -22.98 -8.77
CA THR A 186 14.50 -22.61 -9.84
C THR A 186 13.33 -21.75 -9.35
N GLY A 187 12.74 -22.09 -8.20
CA GLY A 187 11.65 -21.29 -7.61
C GLY A 187 12.06 -19.86 -7.25
N GLN A 188 13.33 -19.69 -6.83
CA GLN A 188 13.89 -18.38 -6.49
C GLN A 188 14.18 -17.54 -7.73
N ILE A 189 14.58 -18.16 -8.85
CA ILE A 189 14.71 -17.47 -10.16
C ILE A 189 13.35 -16.93 -10.63
N VAL A 190 12.29 -17.72 -10.51
CA VAL A 190 10.93 -17.27 -10.84
C VAL A 190 10.50 -16.13 -9.92
N ASN A 191 10.76 -16.25 -8.62
CA ASN A 191 10.47 -15.21 -7.64
C ASN A 191 11.16 -13.87 -7.95
N ILE A 192 12.44 -13.89 -8.35
CA ILE A 192 13.15 -12.69 -8.82
C ILE A 192 12.50 -12.13 -10.07
N SER A 193 12.18 -13.00 -11.05
CA SER A 193 11.61 -12.56 -12.33
C SER A 193 10.28 -11.82 -12.12
N ILE A 194 9.43 -12.34 -11.24
CA ILE A 194 8.17 -11.69 -10.83
C ILE A 194 8.46 -10.37 -10.09
N SER A 195 9.46 -10.34 -9.21
CA SER A 195 9.86 -9.13 -8.47
C SER A 195 10.34 -8.02 -9.41
N CYS A 196 11.17 -8.35 -10.41
CA CYS A 196 11.63 -7.43 -11.44
C CYS A 196 10.46 -6.91 -12.30
N LEU A 197 9.50 -7.78 -12.63
CA LEU A 197 8.29 -7.37 -13.35
C LEU A 197 7.49 -6.35 -12.53
N PHE A 198 7.28 -6.59 -11.23
CA PHE A 198 6.59 -5.64 -10.37
C PHE A 198 7.31 -4.29 -10.27
N LEU A 199 8.63 -4.29 -10.06
CA LEU A 199 9.42 -3.05 -10.03
C LEU A 199 9.36 -2.30 -11.37
N THR A 200 9.36 -3.01 -12.50
CA THR A 200 9.22 -2.40 -13.83
C THR A 200 7.84 -1.76 -14.00
N CYS A 201 6.78 -2.46 -13.62
CA CYS A 201 5.42 -1.91 -13.60
C CYS A 201 5.32 -0.69 -12.69
N GLN A 202 6.00 -0.72 -11.54
CA GLN A 202 6.03 0.41 -10.61
C GLN A 202 6.71 1.64 -11.18
N PHE A 203 7.86 1.44 -11.84
CA PHE A 203 8.57 2.52 -12.52
C PHE A 203 7.73 3.13 -13.65
N PHE A 204 7.12 2.29 -14.50
CA PHE A 204 6.27 2.74 -15.59
C PHE A 204 5.12 3.63 -15.09
N MET A 205 4.47 3.21 -14.02
CA MET A 205 3.35 3.94 -13.44
C MET A 205 3.79 5.24 -12.75
N ALA A 206 4.97 5.30 -12.14
CA ALA A 206 5.54 6.56 -11.65
C ALA A 206 5.73 7.57 -12.80
N VAL A 207 6.32 7.13 -13.91
CA VAL A 207 6.48 7.93 -15.13
C VAL A 207 5.12 8.35 -15.71
N LEU A 208 4.14 7.46 -15.69
CA LEU A 208 2.79 7.75 -16.16
C LEU A 208 2.15 8.89 -15.37
N THR A 209 2.26 8.89 -14.03
CA THR A 209 1.67 9.98 -13.21
C THR A 209 2.27 11.34 -13.56
N ILE A 210 3.60 11.44 -13.67
CA ILE A 210 4.28 12.68 -14.07
C ILE A 210 3.86 13.11 -15.48
N SER A 211 3.76 12.15 -16.40
CA SER A 211 3.34 12.40 -17.78
C SER A 211 1.89 12.90 -17.85
N LEU A 212 1.01 12.42 -16.98
CA LEU A 212 -0.37 12.89 -16.87
C LEU A 212 -0.44 14.31 -16.32
N VAL A 213 0.40 14.68 -15.35
CA VAL A 213 0.52 16.08 -14.87
C VAL A 213 0.97 17.00 -16.00
N TYR A 214 2.04 16.63 -16.71
CA TYR A 214 2.53 17.40 -17.84
C TYR A 214 1.46 17.55 -18.93
N LYS A 215 0.75 16.47 -19.25
CA LYS A 215 -0.36 16.49 -20.19
C LYS A 215 -1.48 17.43 -19.71
N ARG A 216 -1.87 17.38 -18.44
CA ARG A 216 -2.92 18.24 -17.88
C ARG A 216 -2.57 19.72 -17.98
N ASN A 217 -1.32 20.08 -17.69
CA ASN A 217 -0.84 21.46 -17.73
C ASN A 217 -0.86 22.07 -19.15
N ASN A 218 -0.73 21.22 -20.18
CA ASN A 218 -0.71 21.68 -21.57
C ASN A 218 -2.11 21.77 -22.22
N ILE A 219 -3.17 21.29 -21.56
CA ILE A 219 -4.53 21.38 -22.10
C ILE A 219 -5.08 22.78 -21.81
N SER A 220 -5.19 23.60 -22.85
CA SER A 220 -5.75 24.97 -22.75
C SER A 220 -7.26 25.03 -22.97
N ASP A 221 -7.82 24.06 -23.69
CA ASP A 221 -9.24 24.03 -24.07
C ASP A 221 -10.12 23.41 -22.97
N ASN A 222 -11.20 24.11 -22.60
CA ASN A 222 -12.07 23.71 -21.49
C ASN A 222 -12.78 22.37 -21.74
N GLU A 223 -13.18 22.05 -22.97
CA GLU A 223 -13.85 20.77 -23.27
C GLU A 223 -12.88 19.59 -23.09
N GLN A 224 -11.65 19.72 -23.60
CA GLN A 224 -10.59 18.72 -23.40
C GLN A 224 -10.20 18.55 -21.93
N GLN A 225 -10.28 19.62 -21.12
CA GLN A 225 -10.02 19.51 -19.68
C GLN A 225 -11.08 18.65 -18.99
N VAL A 226 -12.36 18.87 -19.28
CA VAL A 226 -13.46 18.08 -18.71
C VAL A 226 -13.34 16.61 -19.11
N GLU A 227 -12.99 16.31 -20.36
CA GLU A 227 -12.79 14.92 -20.81
C GLU A 227 -11.59 14.26 -20.12
N PHE A 228 -10.48 14.99 -19.95
CA PHE A 228 -9.30 14.52 -19.24
C PHE A 228 -9.63 14.18 -17.79
N LEU A 229 -10.34 15.06 -17.08
CA LEU A 229 -10.74 14.85 -15.69
C LEU A 229 -11.74 13.69 -15.58
N LYS A 230 -12.66 13.52 -16.52
CA LYS A 230 -13.55 12.35 -16.50
C LYS A 230 -12.76 11.01 -16.52
N LYS A 231 -11.60 10.99 -17.17
CA LYS A 231 -10.77 9.78 -17.33
C LYS A 231 -9.70 9.59 -16.27
N TYR A 232 -9.06 10.67 -15.83
CA TYR A 232 -7.92 10.63 -14.91
C TYR A 232 -8.20 11.35 -13.59
N GLY A 233 -9.41 11.84 -13.41
CA GLY A 233 -9.87 12.65 -12.30
C GLY A 233 -9.60 12.04 -10.94
N THR A 234 -9.52 10.72 -10.75
CA THR A 234 -9.02 10.20 -9.46
C THR A 234 -7.66 10.70 -9.01
N LEU A 235 -6.79 11.06 -9.93
CA LEU A 235 -5.49 11.62 -9.63
C LEU A 235 -5.54 13.15 -9.43
N PHE A 236 -6.67 13.81 -9.73
CA PHE A 236 -6.76 15.28 -9.87
C PHE A 236 -8.03 15.88 -9.22
N ASP A 237 -9.20 15.26 -9.37
CA ASP A 237 -10.53 15.62 -8.85
C ASP A 237 -10.57 15.76 -7.32
N GLU A 238 -9.79 14.97 -6.58
CA GLU A 238 -9.71 15.12 -5.12
C GLU A 238 -9.17 16.50 -4.71
N PHE A 239 -8.52 17.19 -5.63
CA PHE A 239 -7.79 18.42 -5.39
C PHE A 239 -7.97 19.39 -6.58
N TYR A 240 -9.12 19.40 -7.24
CA TYR A 240 -9.30 20.18 -8.47
C TYR A 240 -9.18 21.71 -8.27
N GLU A 241 -9.40 22.20 -7.05
CA GLU A 241 -9.66 23.62 -6.80
C GLU A 241 -8.41 24.47 -6.42
N ARG A 242 -7.22 23.91 -6.13
CA ARG A 242 -6.10 24.72 -5.58
C ARG A 242 -4.86 24.86 -6.46
N GLY A 243 -4.89 24.39 -7.72
CA GLY A 243 -3.86 24.69 -8.72
C GLY A 243 -2.80 23.60 -8.92
N ILE A 244 -1.55 23.97 -9.23
CA ILE A 244 -0.48 23.04 -9.65
C ILE A 244 -0.04 22.08 -8.52
N SER A 245 -0.14 22.51 -7.24
CA SER A 245 0.11 21.66 -6.06
C SER A 245 -0.59 20.33 -6.11
N ASP A 246 -1.86 20.45 -6.40
CA ASP A 246 -2.82 19.39 -6.31
C ASP A 246 -2.60 18.36 -7.42
N TRP A 247 -2.08 18.82 -8.57
CA TRP A 247 -1.71 17.96 -9.67
C TRP A 247 -0.44 17.15 -9.35
N LEU A 248 0.50 17.74 -8.60
CA LEU A 248 1.75 17.07 -8.23
C LEU A 248 1.63 16.16 -7.01
N TYR A 249 0.53 16.24 -6.25
CA TYR A 249 0.31 15.47 -5.02
C TYR A 249 0.70 14.00 -5.15
N TYR A 250 0.13 13.29 -6.12
CA TYR A 250 0.39 11.85 -6.31
C TYR A 250 1.80 11.57 -6.82
N SER A 251 2.36 12.43 -7.67
CA SER A 251 3.75 12.31 -8.12
C SER A 251 4.73 12.46 -6.95
N ILE A 252 4.48 13.43 -6.06
CA ILE A 252 5.28 13.65 -4.85
C ILE A 252 5.13 12.49 -3.87
N MET A 253 3.91 11.97 -3.68
CA MET A 253 3.68 10.78 -2.87
C MET A 253 4.44 9.55 -3.38
N ILE A 254 4.39 9.29 -4.70
CA ILE A 254 5.14 8.17 -5.31
C ILE A 254 6.64 8.38 -5.11
N LEU A 255 7.14 9.59 -5.35
CA LEU A 255 8.56 9.93 -5.17
C LEU A 255 9.02 9.75 -3.72
N ARG A 256 8.17 10.11 -2.75
CA ARG A 256 8.38 9.84 -1.32
C ARG A 256 8.48 8.35 -1.07
N LYS A 257 7.53 7.55 -1.57
CA LYS A 257 7.55 6.08 -1.42
C LYS A 257 8.83 5.48 -2.02
N ILE A 258 9.21 5.88 -3.25
CA ILE A 258 10.48 5.46 -3.88
C ILE A 258 11.69 5.80 -3.00
N SER A 259 11.74 7.03 -2.49
CA SER A 259 12.86 7.49 -1.66
C SER A 259 12.97 6.67 -0.37
N LEU A 260 11.85 6.39 0.30
CA LEU A 260 11.82 5.54 1.50
C LEU A 260 12.24 4.10 1.19
N MET A 261 11.79 3.53 0.08
CA MET A 261 12.21 2.21 -0.38
C MET A 261 13.72 2.17 -0.60
N VAL A 262 14.30 3.13 -1.33
CA VAL A 262 15.75 3.21 -1.57
C VAL A 262 16.51 3.36 -0.25
N LEU A 263 16.08 4.25 0.64
CA LEU A 263 16.74 4.45 1.94
C LEU A 263 16.75 3.19 2.81
N SER A 264 15.68 2.39 2.75
CA SER A 264 15.59 1.10 3.45
C SER A 264 16.61 0.07 2.93
N THR A 265 17.09 0.21 1.69
CA THR A 265 18.06 -0.73 1.10
C THR A 265 19.50 -0.43 1.46
N VAL A 266 19.85 0.86 1.56
CA VAL A 266 21.22 1.34 1.73
C VAL A 266 21.65 1.47 3.20
N ASN A 267 20.84 0.96 4.14
CA ASN A 267 21.04 1.11 5.58
C ASN A 267 21.30 2.58 5.99
N ALA A 268 20.56 3.51 5.39
CA ALA A 268 20.72 4.94 5.67
C ALA A 268 20.46 5.23 7.17
N PRO A 269 21.19 6.19 7.78
CA PRO A 269 20.87 6.66 9.12
C PRO A 269 19.40 7.11 9.25
N GLN A 270 18.78 6.75 10.37
CA GLN A 270 17.39 7.07 10.69
C GLN A 270 17.02 8.54 10.46
N ASN A 271 17.92 9.44 10.85
CA ASN A 271 17.73 10.88 10.73
C ASN A 271 17.53 11.33 9.26
N ILE A 272 18.19 10.64 8.32
CA ILE A 272 18.05 10.95 6.88
C ILE A 272 16.66 10.53 6.40
N ALA A 273 16.19 9.36 6.80
CA ALA A 273 14.85 8.89 6.42
C ALA A 273 13.74 9.78 6.97
N ILE A 274 13.86 10.22 8.23
CA ILE A 274 12.94 11.18 8.84
C ILE A 274 12.97 12.50 8.06
N CYS A 275 14.17 13.03 7.78
CA CYS A 275 14.35 14.29 7.04
C CYS A 275 13.72 14.23 5.64
N VAL A 276 13.95 13.13 4.90
CA VAL A 276 13.36 12.93 3.57
C VAL A 276 11.84 12.82 3.66
N SER A 277 11.31 12.05 4.60
CA SER A 277 9.86 11.90 4.84
C SER A 277 9.20 13.25 5.19
N PHE A 278 9.88 14.06 6.00
CA PHE A 278 9.45 15.40 6.38
C PHE A 278 9.48 16.36 5.18
N THR A 279 10.57 16.37 4.41
CA THR A 279 10.73 17.21 3.21
C THR A 279 9.61 16.97 2.20
N PHE A 280 9.26 15.71 1.94
CA PHE A 280 8.16 15.39 1.05
C PHE A 280 6.79 15.77 1.62
N SER A 281 6.56 15.57 2.92
CA SER A 281 5.32 16.02 3.59
C SER A 281 5.15 17.54 3.51
N PHE A 282 6.22 18.30 3.68
CA PHE A 282 6.22 19.76 3.58
C PHE A 282 6.10 20.25 2.13
N GLY A 283 6.73 19.56 1.18
CA GLY A 283 6.58 19.85 -0.25
C GLY A 283 5.13 19.77 -0.70
N VAL A 284 4.36 18.80 -0.19
CA VAL A 284 2.92 18.70 -0.48
C VAL A 284 2.10 19.86 0.11
N ILE A 285 2.51 20.42 1.25
CA ILE A 285 1.77 21.51 1.92
C ILE A 285 2.04 22.87 1.26
N PHE A 286 3.24 23.06 0.69
CA PHE A 286 3.72 24.37 0.23
C PHE A 286 3.66 24.60 -1.28
N ILE A 287 3.51 23.55 -2.09
CA ILE A 287 3.16 23.74 -3.51
C ILE A 287 1.71 24.19 -3.56
#